data_AF-G2FQF0-F1
#
_entry.id   AF-G2FQF0-F1
#
_cell.length_a   1.000
_cell.length_b   1.000
_cell.length_c   1.000
_cell.angle_alpha   90.00
_cell.angle_beta   90.00
_cell.angle_gamma   90.00
#
_symmetry.space_group_name_H-M   'P 1'
#
loop_
_entity.id
_entity.type
_entity.pdbx_description
1 polymer ?
#
loop_
_entity_poly.entity_id
_entity_poly.type
_entity_poly.pdbx_seq_one_letter_code
_entity_poly.pdbx_strand_id
1 'polypeptide(L)'
;MTFGPISIKPKYKRKGYGKALLDYSLDKAKALGVGAICIEGNIDFYGKSGFVVASTKGIHYYAEPRDSEVLYCLLKELKDGFLEGITGTYHTPQGYFVDENEVEKFDSHFPAKEKRSFPDSSGNQIKRN
;
A
#
# COMPACT_ATOMS: atom_id res chain seq x y z
N MET A 1 8.90 -8.77 -0.25
CA MET A 1 8.37 -8.29 -1.56
C MET A 1 7.21 -7.34 -1.30
N THR A 2 6.93 -6.39 -2.21
CA THR A 2 5.72 -5.53 -2.13
C THR A 2 4.63 -5.96 -3.09
N PHE A 3 3.39 -5.50 -2.87
CA PHE A 3 2.26 -5.67 -3.77
C PHE A 3 1.40 -4.41 -3.84
N GLY A 4 1.07 -3.97 -5.06
CA GLY A 4 0.18 -2.84 -5.31
C GLY A 4 0.67 -1.94 -6.47
N PRO A 5 -0.11 -0.90 -6.82
CA PRO A 5 -1.47 -0.66 -6.34
C PRO A 5 -2.48 -1.66 -6.93
N ILE A 6 -3.57 -1.92 -6.20
CA ILE A 6 -4.75 -2.63 -6.72
C ILE A 6 -5.90 -1.63 -6.87
N SER A 7 -6.57 -1.64 -8.02
CA SER A 7 -7.66 -0.71 -8.29
C SER A 7 -8.81 -1.37 -9.05
N ILE A 8 -10.03 -1.11 -8.58
CA ILE A 8 -11.27 -1.55 -9.22
C ILE A 8 -12.05 -0.33 -9.69
N LYS A 9 -12.38 -0.28 -10.98
CA LYS A 9 -13.21 0.77 -11.57
C LYS A 9 -14.53 0.91 -10.77
N PRO A 10 -15.02 2.12 -10.48
CA PRO A 10 -16.17 2.32 -9.58
C PRO A 10 -17.39 1.42 -9.87
N LYS A 11 -17.78 1.27 -11.15
CA LYS A 11 -18.90 0.40 -11.58
C LYS A 11 -18.75 -1.11 -11.26
N TYR A 12 -17.55 -1.52 -10.84
CA TYR A 12 -17.20 -2.90 -10.54
C TYR A 12 -16.83 -3.12 -9.06
N LYS A 13 -16.91 -2.08 -8.22
CA LYS A 13 -16.66 -2.21 -6.77
C LYS A 13 -17.72 -3.09 -6.10
N ARG A 14 -17.37 -3.66 -4.94
CA ARG A 14 -18.25 -4.51 -4.09
C ARG A 14 -18.77 -5.80 -4.77
N LYS A 15 -18.16 -6.23 -5.87
CA LYS A 15 -18.45 -7.49 -6.59
C LYS A 15 -17.42 -8.60 -6.33
N GLY A 16 -16.56 -8.45 -5.32
CA GLY A 16 -15.52 -9.44 -4.99
C GLY A 16 -14.24 -9.36 -5.82
N TYR A 17 -14.20 -8.59 -6.92
CA TYR A 17 -13.04 -8.54 -7.82
C TYR A 17 -11.72 -8.12 -7.16
N GLY A 18 -11.76 -7.19 -6.19
CA GLY A 18 -10.55 -6.80 -5.46
C GLY A 18 -9.93 -7.97 -4.70
N LYS A 19 -10.76 -8.82 -4.07
CA LYS A 19 -10.28 -10.03 -3.40
C LYS A 19 -9.77 -11.06 -4.40
N ALA A 20 -10.50 -11.28 -5.50
CA ALA A 20 -10.09 -12.25 -6.52
C ALA A 20 -8.71 -11.91 -7.13
N LEU A 21 -8.46 -10.63 -7.42
CA LEU A 21 -7.15 -10.17 -7.90
C LEU A 21 -6.05 -10.32 -6.84
N LEU A 22 -6.37 -10.01 -5.58
CA LEU A 22 -5.44 -10.22 -4.47
C LEU A 22 -5.06 -11.70 -4.35
N ASP A 23 -6.05 -12.59 -4.22
CA ASP A 23 -5.84 -14.04 -4.06
C ASP A 23 -4.97 -14.60 -5.20
N TYR A 24 -5.34 -14.29 -6.45
CA TYR A 24 -4.56 -14.69 -7.62
C TYR A 24 -3.09 -14.23 -7.55
N SER A 25 -2.86 -12.99 -7.14
CA SER A 25 -1.51 -12.43 -7.04
C SER A 25 -0.70 -13.09 -5.93
N LEU A 26 -1.32 -13.40 -4.78
CA LEU A 26 -0.66 -14.12 -3.69
C LEU A 26 -0.29 -15.55 -4.09
N ASP A 27 -1.14 -16.23 -4.84
CA ASP A 27 -0.86 -17.58 -5.34
C ASP A 27 0.28 -17.58 -6.37
N LYS A 28 0.33 -16.56 -7.24
CA LYS A 28 1.49 -16.36 -8.13
C LYS A 28 2.78 -16.08 -7.35
N ALA A 29 2.72 -15.23 -6.33
CA ALA A 29 3.87 -14.95 -5.48
C ALA A 29 4.38 -16.22 -4.77
N LYS A 30 3.48 -17.03 -4.21
CA LYS A 30 3.80 -18.34 -3.62
C LYS A 30 4.49 -19.26 -4.64
N ALA A 31 3.95 -19.37 -5.85
CA ALA A 31 4.52 -20.20 -6.91
C ALA A 31 5.92 -19.75 -7.34
N LEU A 32 6.24 -18.46 -7.18
CA LEU A 32 7.58 -17.90 -7.41
C LEU A 32 8.53 -18.07 -6.22
N GLY A 33 8.10 -18.75 -5.14
CA GLY A 33 8.92 -18.98 -3.95
C GLY A 33 9.02 -17.78 -3.00
N VAL A 34 8.14 -16.78 -3.14
CA VAL A 34 8.14 -15.63 -2.24
C VAL A 34 7.71 -16.07 -0.84
N GLY A 35 8.52 -15.74 0.16
CA GLY A 35 8.26 -16.13 1.55
C GLY A 35 7.31 -15.20 2.30
N ALA A 36 7.35 -13.89 2.03
CA ALA A 36 6.45 -12.91 2.64
C ALA A 36 6.22 -11.66 1.76
N ILE A 37 5.04 -11.07 1.93
CA ILE A 37 4.63 -9.81 1.29
C ILE A 37 4.40 -8.75 2.35
N CYS A 38 4.89 -7.53 2.10
CA CYS A 38 4.57 -6.33 2.85
C CYS A 38 3.81 -5.36 1.94
N ILE A 39 2.80 -4.66 2.46
CA ILE A 39 2.02 -3.66 1.72
C ILE A 39 1.65 -2.49 2.61
N GLU A 40 1.30 -1.38 1.98
CA GLU A 40 0.60 -0.28 2.65
C GLU A 40 -0.89 -0.37 2.31
N GLY A 41 -1.76 -0.43 3.32
CA GLY A 41 -3.20 -0.62 3.10
C GLY A 41 -4.06 -0.61 4.36
N ASN A 42 -5.36 -0.82 4.17
CA ASN A 42 -6.33 -0.86 5.26
C ASN A 42 -6.49 -2.30 5.79
N ILE A 43 -6.22 -2.48 7.09
CA ILE A 43 -6.34 -3.77 7.79
C ILE A 43 -7.76 -4.37 7.75
N ASP A 44 -8.82 -3.56 7.71
CA ASP A 44 -10.21 -4.04 7.62
C ASP A 44 -10.50 -4.76 6.28
N PHE A 45 -9.71 -4.43 5.25
CA PHE A 45 -9.77 -5.09 3.95
C PHE A 45 -8.81 -6.28 3.90
N TYR A 46 -7.52 -6.05 4.16
CA TYR A 46 -6.48 -7.05 3.96
C TYR A 46 -6.41 -8.10 5.08
N GLY A 47 -6.83 -7.75 6.30
CA GLY A 47 -6.90 -8.67 7.44
C GLY A 47 -7.79 -9.89 7.17
N LYS A 48 -8.86 -9.70 6.38
CA LYS A 48 -9.72 -10.80 5.90
C LYS A 48 -9.00 -11.80 4.99
N SER A 49 -7.84 -11.44 4.46
CA SER A 49 -6.97 -12.30 3.64
C SER A 49 -5.72 -12.77 4.41
N GLY A 50 -5.72 -12.63 5.73
CA GLY A 50 -4.66 -13.06 6.62
C GLY A 50 -3.40 -12.19 6.55
N PHE A 51 -3.56 -10.90 6.29
CA PHE A 51 -2.53 -9.89 6.59
C PHE A 51 -2.65 -9.47 8.06
N VAL A 52 -1.52 -9.10 8.66
CA VAL A 52 -1.41 -8.54 10.01
C VAL A 52 -0.63 -7.24 9.96
N VAL A 53 -0.65 -6.45 11.04
CA VAL A 53 0.25 -5.28 11.16
C VAL A 53 1.69 -5.78 11.25
N ALA A 54 2.59 -5.24 10.42
CA ALA A 54 3.96 -5.76 10.25
C ALA A 54 4.77 -5.78 11.55
N SER A 55 4.57 -4.80 12.43
CA SER A 55 5.25 -4.69 13.73
C SER A 55 4.96 -5.88 14.65
N THR A 56 3.78 -6.50 14.55
CA THR A 56 3.42 -7.72 15.30
C THR A 56 4.28 -8.94 14.92
N LYS A 57 5.00 -8.85 13.79
CA LYS A 57 5.93 -9.85 13.28
C LYS A 57 7.39 -9.39 13.36
N GLY A 58 7.68 -8.34 14.15
CA GLY A 58 9.04 -7.81 14.33
C GLY A 58 9.58 -7.01 13.14
N ILE A 59 8.71 -6.66 12.18
CA ILE A 59 9.07 -5.89 10.99
C ILE A 59 8.55 -4.45 11.13
N HIS A 60 9.48 -3.51 11.13
CA HIS A 60 9.21 -2.07 11.27
C HIS A 60 9.13 -1.38 9.90
N TYR A 61 8.35 -0.31 9.78
CA TYR A 61 8.25 0.46 8.54
C TYR A 61 9.27 1.60 8.51
N TYR A 62 10.10 1.67 7.47
CA TYR A 62 11.24 2.60 7.42
C TYR A 62 10.90 4.08 7.58
N ALA A 63 9.70 4.51 7.20
CA ALA A 63 9.32 5.92 7.13
C ALA A 63 8.75 6.46 8.44
N GLU A 64 8.67 5.65 9.48
CA GLU A 64 8.02 5.99 10.74
C GLU A 64 8.98 5.77 11.93
N PRO A 65 8.74 6.38 13.10
CA PRO A 65 9.54 6.12 14.30
C PRO A 65 9.49 4.65 14.75
N ARG A 66 10.59 4.14 15.31
CA ARG A 66 10.76 2.72 15.68
C ARG A 66 9.66 2.20 16.62
N ASP A 67 9.19 3.05 17.51
CA ASP A 67 8.19 2.79 18.56
C ASP A 67 6.75 3.03 18.09
N SER A 68 6.54 3.54 16.88
CA SER A 68 5.22 3.84 16.36
C SER A 68 4.50 2.58 15.89
N GLU A 69 3.20 2.52 16.20
CA GLU A 69 2.30 1.53 15.64
C GLU A 69 1.83 1.96 14.24
N VAL A 70 2.40 1.34 13.21
CA VAL A 70 2.12 1.67 11.81
C VAL A 70 1.01 0.78 11.27
N LEU A 71 -0.24 1.07 11.65
CA LEU A 71 -1.42 0.24 11.33
C LEU A 71 -1.66 0.01 9.84
N TYR A 72 -1.14 0.88 8.98
CA TYR A 72 -1.26 0.76 7.53
C TYR A 72 -0.13 -0.08 6.91
N CYS A 73 0.96 -0.37 7.63
CA CYS A 73 2.03 -1.26 7.15
C CYS A 73 1.69 -2.71 7.52
N LEU A 74 1.30 -3.47 6.50
CA LEU A 74 0.76 -4.81 6.67
C LEU A 74 1.70 -5.87 6.11
N LEU A 75 1.68 -7.05 6.72
CA LEU A 75 2.53 -8.19 6.38
C LEU A 75 1.70 -9.46 6.26
N LYS A 76 2.04 -10.29 5.28
CA LYS A 76 1.56 -11.67 5.17
C LYS A 76 2.70 -12.61 4.83
N GLU A 77 2.93 -13.60 5.69
CA GLU A 77 3.76 -14.75 5.35
C GLU A 77 3.02 -15.62 4.32
N LEU A 78 3.73 -16.01 3.27
CA LEU A 78 3.25 -16.91 2.22
C LEU A 78 3.78 -18.33 2.42
N LYS A 79 4.89 -18.46 3.16
CA LYS A 79 5.43 -19.68 3.71
C LYS A 79 5.40 -19.56 5.23
N ASP A 80 4.79 -20.53 5.90
CA ASP A 80 4.67 -20.51 7.35
C ASP A 80 6.05 -20.47 8.02
N GLY A 81 6.20 -19.60 9.02
CA GLY A 81 7.44 -19.41 9.77
C GLY A 81 8.58 -18.77 8.96
N PHE A 82 8.32 -18.20 7.77
CA PHE A 82 9.36 -17.59 6.94
C PHE A 82 10.15 -16.48 7.66
N LEU A 83 9.51 -15.77 8.58
CA LEU A 83 10.11 -14.69 9.38
C LEU A 83 10.37 -15.10 10.83
N GLU A 84 10.30 -16.39 11.17
CA GLU A 84 10.59 -16.84 12.52
C GLU A 84 12.03 -16.48 12.92
N GLY A 85 12.17 -15.79 14.06
CA GLY A 85 13.46 -15.27 14.54
C GLY A 85 14.03 -14.08 13.75
N ILE A 86 13.34 -13.59 12.73
CA ILE A 86 13.77 -12.44 11.92
C ILE A 86 13.08 -11.18 12.43
N THR A 87 13.89 -10.15 12.67
CA THR A 87 13.40 -8.78 12.90
C THR A 87 14.13 -7.83 11.96
N GLY A 88 13.51 -6.70 11.61
CA GLY A 88 14.15 -5.76 10.71
C GLY A 88 13.27 -4.58 10.32
N THR A 89 13.73 -3.86 9.31
CA THR A 89 13.05 -2.71 8.73
C THR A 89 12.68 -3.02 7.29
N TYR A 90 11.40 -2.85 6.96
CA TYR A 90 10.88 -2.95 5.61
C TYR A 90 11.01 -1.60 4.91
N HIS A 91 11.70 -1.60 3.77
CA HIS A 91 11.78 -0.49 2.83
C HIS A 91 10.92 -0.79 1.59
N THR A 92 10.17 0.20 1.12
CA THR A 92 9.50 0.13 -0.18
C THR A 92 10.54 0.07 -1.31
N PRO A 93 10.16 -0.41 -2.52
CA PRO A 93 11.09 -0.49 -3.64
C PRO A 93 11.72 0.87 -3.96
N GLN A 94 13.01 0.88 -4.28
CA GLN A 94 13.73 2.11 -4.60
C GLN A 94 13.08 2.91 -5.73
N GLY A 95 12.43 2.24 -6.69
CA GLY A 95 11.73 2.89 -7.80
C GLY A 95 10.50 3.70 -7.40
N TYR A 96 10.09 3.69 -6.13
CA TYR A 96 9.06 4.60 -5.61
C TYR A 96 9.61 6.00 -5.32
N PHE A 97 10.93 6.12 -5.17
CA PHE A 97 11.59 7.40 -4.92
C PHE A 97 12.13 7.95 -6.23
N VAL A 98 11.79 9.20 -6.49
CA VAL A 98 12.23 9.98 -7.64
C VAL A 98 12.78 11.31 -7.14
N ASP A 99 13.69 11.92 -7.90
CA ASP A 99 14.23 13.23 -7.55
C ASP A 99 13.14 14.30 -7.67
N GLU A 100 12.91 15.05 -6.59
CA GLU A 100 11.86 16.06 -6.51
C GLU A 100 12.06 17.17 -7.56
N ASN A 101 13.30 17.55 -7.86
CA ASN A 101 13.57 18.56 -8.89
C ASN A 101 13.23 18.06 -10.28
N GLU A 102 13.46 16.77 -10.56
CA GLU A 102 13.07 16.17 -11.85
C GLU A 102 11.55 16.04 -11.97
N VAL A 103 10.85 15.76 -10.86
CA VAL A 103 9.38 15.77 -10.82
C VAL A 103 8.85 17.18 -11.11
N GLU A 104 9.38 18.21 -10.46
CA GLU A 104 8.98 19.61 -10.68
C GLU A 104 9.24 20.05 -12.12
N LYS A 105 10.41 19.73 -12.68
CA LYS A 105 10.72 19.99 -14.09
C LYS A 105 9.72 19.30 -15.00
N PHE A 106 9.45 18.02 -14.80
CA PHE A 106 8.48 17.27 -15.60
C PHE A 106 7.08 17.92 -15.50
N ASP A 107 6.63 18.22 -14.29
CA ASP A 107 5.30 18.78 -14.04
C ASP A 107 5.11 20.18 -14.64
N SER A 108 6.19 20.97 -14.75
CA SER A 108 6.16 22.30 -15.39
C SER A 108 5.78 22.29 -16.88
N HIS A 109 5.86 21.13 -17.54
CA HIS A 109 5.43 20.95 -18.93
C HIS A 109 3.91 20.79 -19.07
N PHE A 110 3.19 20.47 -18.00
CA PHE A 110 1.73 20.40 -18.06
C PHE A 110 1.12 21.81 -17.98
N PRO A 111 -0.02 22.04 -18.66
CA PRO A 111 -0.82 23.23 -18.41
C PRO A 111 -1.17 23.34 -16.93
N ALA A 112 -1.15 24.56 -16.39
CA ALA A 112 -1.57 24.81 -15.02
C ALA A 112 -2.97 24.21 -14.79
N LYS A 113 -3.08 23.32 -13.80
CA LYS A 113 -4.36 22.68 -13.47
C LYS A 113 -5.31 23.72 -12.89
N GLU A 114 -6.48 23.88 -13.49
CA GLU A 114 -7.57 24.66 -12.89
C GLU A 114 -7.97 24.02 -11.55
N LYS A 115 -7.93 24.81 -10.47
CA LYS A 115 -8.45 24.38 -9.16
C LYS A 115 -9.94 24.10 -9.29
N ARG A 116 -10.32 22.82 -9.36
CA ARG A 116 -11.72 22.38 -9.27
C ARG A 116 -12.09 22.17 -7.81
N SER A 117 -13.12 22.87 -7.33
CA SER A 117 -13.76 22.52 -6.06
C SER A 117 -14.77 21.39 -6.32
N PHE A 118 -14.66 20.33 -5.54
CA PHE A 118 -15.72 19.33 -5.44
C PHE A 118 -16.42 19.58 -4.09
N PRO A 119 -17.77 19.56 -4.04
CA PRO A 119 -18.45 19.58 -2.76
C PRO A 119 -17.98 18.38 -1.95
N ASP A 120 -17.66 18.59 -0.67
CA ASP A 120 -17.46 17.46 0.24
C ASP A 120 -18.77 16.66 0.40
N SER A 121 -18.71 15.50 1.05
CA SER A 121 -19.90 14.67 1.31
C SER A 121 -20.98 15.34 2.19
N SER A 122 -20.73 16.56 2.67
CA SER A 122 -21.67 17.44 3.38
C SER A 122 -22.10 18.68 2.57
N GLY A 123 -21.66 18.83 1.31
CA GLY A 123 -22.02 19.96 0.44
C GLY A 123 -21.22 21.24 0.66
N ASN A 124 -20.20 21.25 1.54
CA ASN A 124 -19.37 22.43 1.77
C ASN A 124 -18.16 22.47 0.82
N GLN A 125 -17.86 23.66 0.31
CA GLN A 125 -16.65 23.91 -0.49
C GLN A 125 -15.48 24.24 0.44
N ILE A 126 -14.53 23.33 0.56
CA ILE A 126 -13.27 23.59 1.28
C ILE A 126 -12.26 24.14 0.28
N LYS A 127 -11.94 25.44 0.38
CA LYS A 127 -10.73 26.02 -0.22
C LYS A 127 -9.55 25.71 0.69
N ARG A 128 -8.61 24.88 0.22
CA ARG A 128 -7.30 24.75 0.87
C ARG A 128 -6.38 25.85 0.33
N ASN A 129 -5.80 26.62 1.25
CA ASN A 129 -4.76 27.61 0.97
C ASN A 129 -3.58 26.92 0.27
#